data_AF-A0A524AAS2-F1
#
_entry.id   AF-A0A524AAS2-F1
#
_cell.length_a   1.000
_cell.length_b   1.000
_cell.length_c   1.000
_cell.angle_alpha   90.00
_cell.angle_beta   90.00
_cell.angle_gamma   90.00
#
_symmetry.space_group_name_H-M   'P 1'
#
loop_
_entity.id
_entity.type
_entity.pdbx_description
1 polymer ?
#
loop_
_entity_poly.entity_id
_entity_poly.type
_entity_poly.pdbx_seq_one_letter_code
_entity_poly.pdbx_strand_id
1 'polypeptide(L)'
;MTIKIKSAAAIAKKWADVTPARARQWEEEIKATPTEDYSAPAIAAAPIWEQGVMEAAARDGYAKGVAAKAEKWKRKALAVGAARFGPGVRAAEQDQATGFAPFREIIAALTLPPRGPRGAPGNYERVREVGEALHAKRVAG
;
A
#
# COMPACT_ATOMS: atom_id res chain seq x y z
N MET A 1 9.60 10.27 43.92
CA MET A 1 8.15 10.51 43.76
C MET A 1 7.70 9.90 42.44
N THR A 2 6.69 9.03 42.43
CA THR A 2 6.17 8.38 41.22
C THR A 2 5.07 9.22 40.58
N ILE A 3 5.15 9.40 39.26
CA ILE A 3 4.12 10.11 38.48
C ILE A 3 2.83 9.28 38.50
N LYS A 4 1.72 9.87 38.92
CA LYS A 4 0.39 9.24 38.85
C LYS A 4 -0.16 9.38 37.42
N ILE A 5 -0.37 8.26 36.73
CA ILE A 5 -0.93 8.21 35.38
C ILE A 5 -2.11 7.24 35.32
N LYS A 6 -3.09 7.55 34.46
CA LYS A 6 -4.24 6.66 34.20
C LYS A 6 -3.78 5.35 33.56
N SER A 7 -4.59 4.30 33.70
CA SER A 7 -4.34 3.03 33.00
C SER A 7 -4.41 3.19 31.49
N ALA A 8 -3.68 2.35 30.75
CA ALA A 8 -3.71 2.34 29.29
C ALA A 8 -5.15 2.15 28.74
N ALA A 9 -5.96 1.32 29.40
CA ALA A 9 -7.36 1.10 29.03
C ALA A 9 -8.21 2.37 29.19
N ALA A 10 -8.04 3.11 30.29
CA ALA A 10 -8.76 4.36 30.53
C ALA A 10 -8.34 5.46 29.54
N ILE A 11 -7.05 5.52 29.19
CA ILE A 11 -6.53 6.44 28.17
C ILE A 11 -7.11 6.09 26.80
N ALA A 12 -7.08 4.81 26.40
CA ALA A 12 -7.60 4.33 25.13
C ALA A 12 -9.11 4.58 24.98
N LYS A 13 -9.88 4.32 26.04
CA LYS A 13 -11.33 4.60 26.04
C LYS A 13 -11.61 6.09 25.84
N LYS A 14 -10.97 6.96 26.64
CA LYS A 14 -11.14 8.41 26.49
C LYS A 14 -10.82 8.85 25.06
N TRP A 15 -9.70 8.39 24.51
CA TRP A 15 -9.29 8.72 23.14
C TRP A 15 -10.32 8.26 22.11
N ALA A 16 -10.83 7.04 22.21
CA ALA A 16 -11.82 6.48 21.30
C ALA A 16 -13.16 7.24 21.36
N ASP A 17 -13.56 7.72 22.54
CA ASP A 17 -14.82 8.45 22.73
C ASP A 17 -14.73 9.89 22.16
N VAL A 18 -13.58 10.58 22.30
CA VAL A 18 -13.49 12.02 21.98
C VAL A 18 -12.96 12.33 20.57
N THR A 19 -12.17 11.45 19.98
CA THR A 19 -11.49 11.72 18.69
C THR A 19 -12.46 11.76 17.50
N PRO A 20 -13.51 10.92 17.41
CA PRO A 20 -14.44 10.97 16.28
C PRO A 20 -15.14 12.33 16.11
N ALA A 21 -15.36 13.07 17.19
CA ALA A 21 -15.93 14.43 17.15
C ALA A 21 -15.04 15.46 16.44
N ARG A 22 -13.80 15.08 16.08
CA ARG A 22 -12.81 15.92 15.40
C ARG A 22 -12.64 15.59 13.91
N ALA A 23 -13.49 14.73 13.35
CA ALA A 23 -13.35 14.27 11.97
C ALA A 23 -13.40 15.42 10.95
N ARG A 24 -14.21 16.46 11.23
CA ARG A 24 -14.30 17.65 10.37
C ARG A 24 -13.00 18.45 10.36
N GLN A 25 -12.42 18.71 11.54
CA GLN A 25 -11.14 19.43 11.65
C GLN A 25 -10.04 18.66 10.93
N TRP A 26 -10.00 17.33 11.09
CA TRP A 26 -9.07 16.49 10.36
C TRP A 26 -9.21 16.65 8.84
N GLU A 27 -10.44 16.66 8.31
CA GLU A 27 -10.67 16.84 6.87
C GLU A 27 -10.25 18.25 6.40
N GLU A 28 -10.55 19.28 7.17
CA GLU A 28 -10.16 20.67 6.87
C GLU A 28 -8.62 20.84 6.88
N GLU A 29 -7.93 20.24 7.84
CA GLU A 29 -6.46 20.26 7.94
C GLU A 29 -5.81 19.52 6.76
N ILE A 30 -6.34 18.36 6.36
CA ILE A 30 -5.84 17.62 5.20
C ILE A 30 -6.00 18.43 3.92
N LYS A 31 -7.16 19.09 3.72
CA LYS A 31 -7.39 19.93 2.54
C LYS A 31 -6.46 21.16 2.49
N ALA A 32 -6.07 21.68 3.65
CA ALA A 32 -5.19 22.84 3.74
C ALA A 32 -3.70 22.49 3.59
N THR A 33 -3.32 21.21 3.68
CA THR A 33 -1.92 20.77 3.65
C THR A 33 -1.39 20.73 2.21
N PRO A 34 -0.36 21.54 1.86
CA PRO A 34 0.32 21.44 0.56
C PRO A 34 0.95 20.06 0.35
N THR A 35 0.98 19.58 -0.89
CA THR A 35 1.58 18.27 -1.23
C THR A 35 3.09 18.23 -0.97
N GLU A 36 3.75 19.38 -1.00
CA GLU A 36 5.18 19.56 -0.78
C GLU A 36 5.54 19.33 0.69
N ASP A 37 4.67 19.72 1.61
CA ASP A 37 4.85 19.53 3.05
C ASP A 37 4.85 18.04 3.44
N TYR A 38 4.21 17.20 2.62
CA TYR A 38 4.34 15.75 2.73
C TYR A 38 5.56 15.22 1.98
N SER A 39 5.69 15.55 0.69
CA SER A 39 6.65 14.88 -0.19
C SER A 39 8.11 15.25 0.08
N ALA A 40 8.42 16.53 0.36
CA ALA A 40 9.78 16.98 0.59
C ALA A 40 10.46 16.31 1.81
N PRO A 41 9.87 16.29 3.02
CA PRO A 41 10.48 15.61 4.15
C PRO A 41 10.53 14.08 3.96
N ALA A 42 9.53 13.49 3.30
CA ALA A 42 9.53 12.05 3.02
C ALA A 42 10.69 11.65 2.10
N ILE A 43 10.96 12.43 1.04
CA ILE A 43 12.09 12.23 0.14
C ILE A 43 13.41 12.42 0.89
N ALA A 44 13.52 13.48 1.70
CA ALA A 44 14.73 13.74 2.49
C ALA A 44 15.05 12.62 3.49
N ALA A 45 14.04 11.87 3.94
CA ALA A 45 14.20 10.74 4.87
C ALA A 45 14.65 9.43 4.20
N ALA A 46 14.84 9.37 2.87
CA ALA A 46 15.20 8.15 2.16
C ALA A 46 16.44 7.41 2.75
N PRO A 47 17.55 8.07 3.12
CA PRO A 47 18.70 7.39 3.73
C PRO A 47 18.38 6.76 5.10
N ILE A 48 17.54 7.44 5.89
CA ILE A 48 17.11 6.95 7.21
C ILE A 48 16.21 5.72 7.04
N TRP A 49 15.33 5.76 6.05
CA TRP A 49 14.49 4.61 5.70
C TRP A 49 15.34 3.39 5.31
N GLU A 50 16.36 3.58 4.48
CA GLU A 50 17.26 2.49 4.04
C GLU A 50 17.96 1.83 5.23
N GLN A 51 18.56 2.63 6.12
CA GLN A 51 19.17 2.13 7.35
C GLN A 51 18.17 1.33 8.19
N GLY A 52 16.97 1.87 8.40
CA GLY A 52 15.92 1.21 9.19
C GLY A 52 15.45 -0.12 8.60
N VAL A 53 15.41 -0.24 7.26
CA VAL A 53 15.10 -1.50 6.57
C VAL A 53 16.19 -2.54 6.81
N MET A 54 17.47 -2.14 6.72
CA MET A 54 18.59 -3.05 6.99
C MET A 54 18.58 -3.57 8.43
N GLU A 55 18.36 -2.69 9.40
CA GLU A 55 18.27 -3.06 10.81
C GLU A 55 17.06 -3.97 11.08
N ALA A 56 15.92 -3.69 10.46
CA ALA A 56 14.73 -4.52 10.57
C ALA A 56 14.94 -5.91 9.97
N ALA A 57 15.62 -6.02 8.82
CA ALA A 57 15.97 -7.29 8.21
C ALA A 57 16.92 -8.09 9.11
N ALA A 58 17.97 -7.45 9.63
CA ALA A 58 18.96 -8.08 10.50
C ALA A 58 18.35 -8.71 11.76
N ARG A 59 17.28 -8.13 12.30
CA ARG A 59 16.58 -8.64 13.49
C ARG A 59 15.36 -9.51 13.20
N ASP A 60 15.14 -9.91 11.95
CA ASP A 60 13.94 -10.62 11.51
C ASP A 60 12.62 -9.90 11.89
N GLY A 61 12.64 -8.57 11.76
CA GLY A 61 11.55 -7.70 12.18
C GLY A 61 10.26 -7.91 11.37
N TYR A 62 10.38 -8.35 10.12
CA TYR A 62 9.23 -8.61 9.24
C TYR A 62 8.42 -9.82 9.72
N ALA A 63 9.02 -11.00 9.81
CA ALA A 63 8.30 -12.23 10.16
C ALA A 63 7.68 -12.11 11.57
N LYS A 64 8.47 -11.62 12.54
CA LYS A 64 8.01 -11.36 13.91
C LYS A 64 6.85 -10.37 13.95
N GLY A 65 6.94 -9.29 13.17
CA GLY A 65 5.91 -8.25 13.12
C GLY A 65 4.59 -8.74 12.52
N VAL A 66 4.65 -9.55 11.46
CA VAL A 66 3.46 -10.17 10.84
C VAL A 66 2.80 -11.14 11.80
N ALA A 67 3.57 -12.07 12.38
CA ALA A 67 3.04 -13.05 13.32
C ALA A 67 2.33 -12.38 14.52
N ALA A 68 2.93 -11.34 15.09
CA ALA A 68 2.37 -10.63 16.24
C ALA A 68 1.08 -9.82 15.92
N LYS A 69 0.79 -9.54 14.64
CA LYS A 69 -0.31 -8.64 14.25
C LYS A 69 -1.37 -9.28 13.35
N ALA A 70 -1.23 -10.56 12.98
CA ALA A 70 -2.15 -11.26 12.06
C ALA A 70 -3.62 -11.14 12.50
N GLU A 71 -3.93 -11.44 13.77
CA GLU A 71 -5.30 -11.33 14.30
C GLU A 71 -5.81 -9.88 14.34
N LYS A 72 -4.93 -8.93 14.66
CA LYS A 72 -5.27 -7.50 14.64
C LYS A 72 -5.59 -7.04 13.22
N TRP A 73 -4.82 -7.49 12.22
CA TRP A 73 -5.05 -7.20 10.81
C TRP A 73 -6.42 -7.75 10.38
N LYS A 74 -6.69 -9.04 10.60
CA LYS A 74 -7.96 -9.67 10.20
C LYS A 74 -9.15 -8.93 10.79
N ARG A 75 -9.12 -8.65 12.10
CA ARG A 75 -10.18 -7.90 12.78
C ARG A 75 -10.41 -6.51 12.19
N LYS A 76 -9.34 -5.76 11.87
CA LYS A 76 -9.46 -4.39 11.32
C LYS A 76 -9.84 -4.38 9.84
N ALA A 77 -9.35 -5.33 9.05
CA ALA A 77 -9.72 -5.49 7.66
C ALA A 77 -11.24 -5.75 7.52
N LEU A 78 -11.79 -6.64 8.36
CA LEU A 78 -13.23 -6.92 8.36
C LEU A 78 -14.05 -5.76 8.94
N ALA A 79 -13.67 -5.21 10.09
CA ALA A 79 -14.50 -4.21 10.77
C ALA A 79 -14.43 -2.80 10.16
N VAL A 80 -13.33 -2.46 9.47
CA VAL A 80 -13.09 -1.10 8.94
C VAL A 80 -12.81 -1.13 7.45
N GLY A 81 -11.95 -2.04 7.00
CA GLY A 81 -11.54 -2.14 5.60
C GLY A 81 -12.70 -2.43 4.66
N ALA A 82 -13.60 -3.36 5.03
CA ALA A 82 -14.76 -3.71 4.21
C ALA A 82 -15.65 -2.50 3.86
N ALA A 83 -15.89 -1.60 4.83
CA ALA A 83 -16.67 -0.39 4.60
C ALA A 83 -15.94 0.67 3.76
N ARG A 84 -14.60 0.69 3.80
CA ARG A 84 -13.78 1.66 3.07
C ARG A 84 -13.44 1.25 1.64
N PHE A 85 -13.48 -0.05 1.33
CA PHE A 85 -13.03 -0.59 0.05
C PHE A 85 -13.76 0.04 -1.15
N GLY A 86 -15.09 0.01 -1.17
CA GLY A 86 -15.88 0.52 -2.30
C GLY A 86 -15.62 2.01 -2.60
N PRO A 87 -15.77 2.92 -1.62
CA PRO A 87 -15.46 4.34 -1.81
C PRO A 87 -14.00 4.60 -2.19
N GLY A 88 -13.06 3.87 -1.59
CA GLY A 88 -11.63 4.01 -1.90
C GLY A 88 -11.30 3.62 -3.34
N VAL A 89 -11.87 2.52 -3.85
CA VAL A 89 -11.69 2.10 -5.25
C VAL A 89 -12.24 3.14 -6.22
N ARG A 90 -13.43 3.71 -5.94
CA ARG A 90 -13.99 4.77 -6.79
C ARG A 90 -13.15 6.04 -6.78
N ALA A 91 -12.62 6.43 -5.63
CA ALA A 91 -11.74 7.60 -5.53
C ALA A 91 -10.44 7.41 -6.31
N ALA A 92 -9.95 6.18 -6.44
CA ALA A 92 -8.70 5.83 -7.12
C ALA A 92 -8.87 5.52 -8.62
N GLU A 93 -10.02 5.80 -9.25
CA GLU A 93 -10.29 5.46 -10.65
C GLU A 93 -9.25 6.07 -11.61
N GLN A 94 -8.96 7.36 -11.46
CA GLN A 94 -7.97 8.07 -12.28
C GLN A 94 -6.54 7.62 -11.98
N ASP A 95 -6.23 7.32 -10.72
CA ASP A 95 -4.93 6.78 -10.33
C ASP A 95 -4.68 5.42 -10.98
N GLN A 96 -5.70 4.57 -11.00
CA GLN A 96 -5.65 3.26 -11.66
C GLN A 96 -5.47 3.41 -13.17
N ALA A 97 -6.23 4.31 -13.81
CA ALA A 97 -6.09 4.58 -15.25
C ALA A 97 -4.67 5.04 -15.59
N THR A 98 -4.14 6.01 -14.84
CA THR A 98 -2.81 6.58 -15.05
C THR A 98 -1.71 5.57 -14.78
N GLY A 99 -1.78 4.86 -13.64
CA GLY A 99 -0.77 3.86 -13.26
C GLY A 99 -0.78 2.63 -14.16
N PHE A 100 -1.92 2.26 -14.75
CA PHE A 100 -2.03 1.13 -15.66
C PHE A 100 -1.71 1.48 -17.12
N ALA A 101 -1.84 2.75 -17.53
CA ALA A 101 -1.65 3.18 -18.91
C ALA A 101 -0.34 2.66 -19.56
N PRO A 102 0.84 2.75 -18.90
CA PRO A 102 2.08 2.26 -19.50
C PRO A 102 2.09 0.75 -19.74
N PHE A 103 1.45 -0.03 -18.87
CA PHE A 103 1.34 -1.48 -19.02
C PHE A 103 0.36 -1.83 -20.14
N ARG A 104 -0.75 -1.10 -20.24
CA ARG A 104 -1.71 -1.24 -21.35
C ARG A 104 -1.05 -0.96 -22.70
N GLU A 105 -0.22 0.08 -22.78
CA GLU A 105 0.53 0.44 -23.99
C GLU A 105 1.51 -0.66 -24.41
N ILE A 106 2.26 -1.21 -23.46
CA ILE A 106 3.16 -2.35 -23.71
C ILE A 106 2.38 -3.54 -24.25
N ILE A 107 1.30 -3.94 -23.57
CA ILE A 107 0.46 -5.07 -24.02
C ILE A 107 -0.06 -4.83 -25.44
N ALA A 108 -0.50 -3.61 -25.75
CA ALA A 108 -1.03 -3.26 -27.05
C ALA A 108 0.03 -3.28 -28.17
N ALA A 109 1.31 -3.08 -27.82
CA ALA A 109 2.43 -3.08 -28.77
C ALA A 109 3.05 -4.48 -28.98
N LEU A 110 2.76 -5.46 -28.11
CA LEU A 110 3.34 -6.80 -28.20
C LEU A 110 2.87 -7.53 -29.45
N THR A 111 3.83 -8.07 -30.19
CA THR A 111 3.59 -9.04 -31.27
C THR A 111 3.94 -10.43 -30.75
N LEU A 112 2.92 -11.24 -30.49
CA LEU A 112 3.09 -12.57 -29.90
C LEU A 112 3.26 -13.67 -30.98
N PRO A 113 4.02 -14.75 -30.70
CA PRO A 113 4.15 -15.89 -31.59
C PRO A 113 2.80 -16.50 -31.99
N PRO A 114 2.68 -17.12 -33.18
CA PRO A 114 1.47 -17.81 -33.60
C PRO A 114 0.97 -18.82 -32.56
N ARG A 115 -0.34 -18.89 -32.38
CA ARG A 115 -0.95 -19.82 -31.42
C ARG A 115 -0.92 -21.24 -31.99
N GLY A 116 -0.42 -22.19 -31.21
CA GLY A 116 -0.45 -23.62 -31.54
C GLY A 116 -1.77 -24.30 -31.09
N PRO A 117 -1.90 -25.62 -31.32
CA PRO A 117 -3.04 -26.41 -30.84
C PRO A 117 -3.30 -26.22 -29.34
N ARG A 118 -4.54 -26.43 -28.89
CA ARG A 118 -4.89 -26.33 -27.46
C ARG A 118 -3.98 -27.25 -26.64
N GLY A 119 -3.35 -26.70 -25.59
CA GLY A 119 -2.44 -27.44 -24.72
C GLY A 119 -1.01 -27.61 -25.25
N ALA A 120 -0.71 -27.13 -26.46
CA ALA A 120 0.66 -27.19 -26.98
C ALA A 120 1.62 -26.40 -26.06
N PRO A 121 2.79 -26.96 -25.70
CA PRO A 121 3.76 -26.29 -24.83
C PRO A 121 4.18 -24.91 -25.34
N GLY A 122 4.34 -24.74 -26.65
CA GLY A 122 4.71 -23.45 -27.27
C GLY A 122 3.72 -22.30 -27.01
N ASN A 123 2.49 -22.58 -26.58
CA ASN A 123 1.55 -21.52 -26.20
C ASN A 123 1.98 -20.77 -24.92
N TYR A 124 2.79 -21.38 -24.06
CA TYR A 124 3.30 -20.72 -22.85
C TYR A 124 4.32 -19.61 -23.16
N GLU A 125 5.00 -19.68 -24.31
CA GLU A 125 5.92 -18.62 -24.76
C GLU A 125 5.20 -17.27 -24.89
N ARG A 126 3.94 -17.28 -25.34
CA ARG A 126 3.11 -16.07 -25.43
C ARG A 126 2.86 -15.44 -24.05
N VAL A 127 2.73 -16.26 -23.01
CA VAL A 127 2.55 -15.78 -21.63
C VAL A 127 3.87 -15.29 -21.07
N ARG A 128 4.97 -15.99 -21.37
CA ARG A 128 6.32 -15.58 -20.98
C ARG A 128 6.65 -14.18 -21.52
N GLU A 129 6.44 -13.94 -22.81
CA GLU A 129 6.72 -12.64 -23.44
C GLU A 129 5.93 -11.49 -22.79
N VAL A 130 4.64 -11.70 -22.52
CA VAL A 130 3.82 -10.71 -21.80
C VAL A 130 4.36 -10.47 -20.40
N GLY A 131 4.68 -11.55 -19.66
CA GLY A 131 5.20 -11.47 -18.30
C GLY A 131 6.53 -10.72 -18.23
N GLU A 132 7.46 -11.03 -19.13
CA GLU A 132 8.76 -10.38 -19.22
C GLU A 132 8.64 -8.89 -19.56
N ALA A 133 7.80 -8.54 -20.54
CA ALA A 133 7.60 -7.14 -20.93
C ALA A 133 6.98 -6.31 -19.80
N LEU A 134 5.97 -6.86 -19.11
CA LEU A 134 5.34 -6.20 -17.97
C LEU A 134 6.29 -6.09 -16.77
N HIS A 135 7.08 -7.12 -16.50
CA HIS A 135 8.06 -7.10 -15.42
C HIS A 135 9.16 -6.08 -15.67
N ALA A 136 9.69 -6.02 -16.90
CA ALA A 136 10.69 -5.04 -17.30
C ALA A 136 10.19 -3.61 -17.04
N LYS A 137 8.94 -3.29 -17.41
CA LYS A 137 8.35 -1.98 -17.10
C LYS A 137 8.22 -1.73 -15.60
N ARG A 138 7.76 -2.72 -14.84
CA ARG A 138 7.58 -2.59 -13.38
C ARG A 138 8.87 -2.26 -12.64
N VAL A 139 10.00 -2.83 -13.08
CA VAL A 139 11.32 -2.63 -12.45
C VAL A 139 11.94 -1.30 -12.88
N ALA A 140 11.70 -0.85 -14.11
CA ALA A 140 12.26 0.41 -14.63
C ALA A 140 11.67 1.68 -13.99
N GLY A 141 10.48 1.60 -13.37
CA GLY A 141 9.68 2.77 -12.94
C GLY A 141 8.76 3.23 -14.05
#